data_AF-A0A3M0XF69-F1
#
_entry.id   AF-A0A3M0XF69-F1
#
_cell.length_a   1.000
_cell.length_b   1.000
_cell.length_c   1.000
_cell.angle_alpha   90.00
_cell.angle_beta   90.00
_cell.angle_gamma   90.00
#
_symmetry.space_group_name_H-M   'P 1'
#
loop_
_entity.id
_entity.type
_entity.pdbx_description
1 polymer ?
#
loop_
_entity_poly.entity_id
_entity_poly.type
_entity_poly.pdbx_seq_one_letter_code
_entity_poly.pdbx_strand_id
1 'polypeptide(L)'
;LRLQGIQIMPIVGKEQLRPNLNALVLSPGFSQITSLSIVRDANANPVAAFQSVRDALRAANLPAPDHPLKIVGGKPRVAVLILPGENSPGMLEDLCLKAVAEDPAMFCVEQYFKCLEQKRLSLPDNMSKAKVQVFLASRPRADLRLGEAAEKGYWPWDHDAFQMVKDFINMLVNV
;
A
#
# COMPACT_ATOMS: atom_id res chain seq x y z
N LEU A 1 12.40 -0.22 -11.37
CA LEU A 1 12.65 -1.66 -11.07
C LEU A 1 11.73 -2.51 -11.93
N ARG A 2 12.24 -3.23 -12.94
CA ARG A 2 11.48 -4.32 -13.58
C ARG A 2 11.75 -5.58 -12.77
N LEU A 3 10.93 -5.81 -11.74
CA LEU A 3 11.08 -6.96 -10.86
C LEU A 3 10.68 -8.23 -11.63
N GLN A 4 11.63 -9.10 -11.91
CA GLN A 4 11.38 -10.42 -12.50
C GLN A 4 11.14 -11.45 -11.38
N GLY A 5 10.34 -12.47 -11.65
CA GLY A 5 10.06 -13.51 -10.66
C GLY A 5 9.11 -13.08 -9.53
N ILE A 6 8.46 -11.92 -9.65
CA ILE A 6 7.44 -11.46 -8.70
C ILE A 6 6.07 -11.44 -9.39
N GLN A 7 5.08 -12.03 -8.73
CA GLN A 7 3.68 -11.92 -9.10
C GLN A 7 2.98 -11.02 -8.09
N ILE A 8 2.26 -10.01 -8.57
CA ILE A 8 1.43 -9.14 -7.74
C ILE A 8 -0.03 -9.58 -7.90
N MET A 9 -0.69 -9.89 -6.79
CA MET A 9 -2.09 -10.30 -6.76
C MET A 9 -2.91 -9.25 -6.02
N PRO A 10 -3.77 -8.48 -6.71
CA PRO A 10 -4.64 -7.52 -6.05
C PRO A 10 -5.70 -8.23 -5.22
N ILE A 11 -5.84 -7.85 -3.95
CA ILE A 11 -6.91 -8.33 -3.07
C ILE A 11 -8.04 -7.31 -3.11
N VAL A 12 -9.15 -7.66 -3.77
CA VAL A 12 -10.29 -6.77 -4.00
C VAL A 12 -11.16 -6.67 -2.74
N GLY A 13 -10.66 -5.95 -1.74
CA GLY A 13 -11.34 -5.71 -0.46
C GLY A 13 -10.77 -6.53 0.70
N LYS A 14 -10.73 -5.94 1.90
CA LYS A 14 -10.07 -6.51 3.09
C LYS A 14 -10.60 -7.89 3.51
N GLU A 15 -11.88 -8.17 3.24
CA GLU A 15 -12.54 -9.45 3.57
C GLU A 15 -12.13 -10.58 2.63
N GLN A 16 -11.59 -10.23 1.46
CA GLN A 16 -11.18 -11.20 0.45
C GLN A 16 -9.78 -11.78 0.71
N LEU A 17 -9.00 -11.26 1.66
CA LEU A 17 -7.64 -11.76 1.90
C LEU A 17 -7.65 -13.24 2.29
N ARG A 18 -8.49 -13.63 3.25
CA ARG A 18 -8.58 -15.02 3.71
C ARG A 18 -9.00 -16.00 2.60
N PRO A 19 -10.11 -15.80 1.87
CA PRO A 19 -10.47 -16.72 0.79
C PRO A 19 -9.40 -16.76 -0.32
N ASN A 20 -8.77 -15.63 -0.65
CA ASN A 20 -7.67 -15.63 -1.62
C ASN A 20 -6.45 -16.41 -1.15
N LEU A 21 -6.04 -16.29 0.11
CA LEU A 21 -4.94 -17.09 0.65
C LEU A 21 -5.27 -18.58 0.65
N ASN A 22 -6.49 -18.95 1.04
CA ASN A 22 -6.94 -20.35 0.99
C ASN A 22 -6.92 -20.91 -0.44
N ALA A 23 -7.30 -20.12 -1.44
CA ALA A 23 -7.21 -20.53 -2.84
C ALA A 23 -5.75 -20.59 -3.33
N LEU A 24 -4.92 -19.63 -2.92
CA LEU A 24 -3.52 -19.54 -3.30
C LEU A 24 -2.72 -20.77 -2.84
N VAL A 25 -2.90 -21.21 -1.59
CA VAL A 25 -2.17 -22.39 -1.06
C VAL A 25 -2.55 -23.70 -1.77
N LEU A 26 -3.73 -23.75 -2.40
CA LEU A 26 -4.20 -24.89 -3.19
C LEU A 26 -3.83 -24.78 -4.67
N SER A 27 -3.32 -23.64 -5.11
CA SER A 27 -3.05 -23.39 -6.53
C SER A 27 -1.84 -24.20 -7.01
N PRO A 28 -1.89 -24.76 -8.23
CA PRO A 28 -0.72 -25.41 -8.83
C PRO A 28 0.49 -24.47 -8.84
N GLY A 29 1.65 -24.98 -8.42
CA GLY A 29 2.87 -24.18 -8.34
C GLY A 29 3.08 -23.41 -7.04
N PHE A 30 2.11 -23.41 -6.10
CA PHE A 30 2.31 -22.78 -4.79
C PHE A 30 3.56 -23.30 -4.06
N SER A 31 3.87 -24.59 -4.21
CA SER A 31 5.08 -25.21 -3.64
C SER A 31 6.41 -24.68 -4.21
N GLN A 32 6.38 -23.93 -5.31
CA GLN A 32 7.54 -23.26 -5.90
C GLN A 32 7.73 -21.82 -5.38
N ILE A 33 6.73 -21.26 -4.68
CA ILE A 33 6.83 -19.92 -4.11
C ILE A 33 7.88 -19.92 -2.99
N THR A 34 8.88 -19.07 -3.14
CA THR A 34 9.97 -18.88 -2.17
C THR A 34 9.61 -17.84 -1.11
N SER A 35 8.82 -16.83 -1.49
CA SER A 35 8.37 -15.75 -0.60
C SER A 35 6.94 -15.34 -0.92
N LEU A 36 6.16 -15.13 0.14
CA LEU A 36 4.82 -14.56 0.10
C LEU A 36 4.82 -13.27 0.91
N SER A 37 4.25 -12.21 0.36
CA SER A 37 4.23 -10.90 1.03
C SER A 37 2.87 -10.26 0.93
N ILE A 38 2.44 -9.66 2.03
CA ILE A 38 1.14 -8.99 2.12
C ILE A 38 1.38 -7.54 2.49
N VAL A 39 0.93 -6.63 1.63
CA VAL A 39 0.91 -5.18 1.88
C VAL A 39 -0.53 -4.77 2.10
N ARG A 40 -0.82 -4.02 3.17
CA ARG A 40 -2.18 -3.57 3.49
C ARG A 40 -2.17 -2.20 4.15
N ASP A 41 -3.15 -1.37 3.79
CA ASP A 41 -3.40 -0.10 4.48
C ASP A 41 -3.90 -0.30 5.93
N ALA A 42 -3.36 0.46 6.86
CA ALA A 42 -3.84 0.53 8.25
C ALA A 42 -5.26 1.10 8.34
N ASN A 43 -5.63 1.99 7.42
CA ASN A 43 -6.80 2.85 7.54
C ASN A 43 -6.78 3.54 8.92
N ALA A 44 -7.81 3.37 9.75
CA ALA A 44 -7.86 3.98 11.08
C ALA A 44 -7.17 3.16 12.19
N ASN A 45 -6.91 1.86 12.00
CA ASN A 45 -6.43 0.99 13.06
C ASN A 45 -5.34 0.01 12.56
N PRO A 46 -4.05 0.38 12.66
CA PRO A 46 -2.94 -0.45 12.19
C PRO A 46 -2.87 -1.80 12.92
N VAL A 47 -3.16 -1.84 14.22
CA VAL A 47 -3.15 -3.07 15.03
C VAL A 47 -4.19 -4.07 14.52
N ALA A 48 -5.44 -3.60 14.31
CA ALA A 48 -6.51 -4.44 13.79
C ALA A 48 -6.25 -4.87 12.33
N ALA A 49 -5.66 -3.99 11.51
CA ALA A 49 -5.28 -4.30 10.14
C ALA A 49 -4.23 -5.43 10.10
N PHE A 50 -3.19 -5.33 10.94
CA PHE A 50 -2.17 -6.36 11.07
C PHE A 50 -2.75 -7.68 11.59
N GLN A 51 -3.53 -7.62 12.68
CA GLN A 51 -4.14 -8.81 13.27
C GLN A 51 -5.00 -9.55 12.26
N SER A 52 -5.79 -8.83 11.46
CA SER A 52 -6.61 -9.42 10.39
C SER A 52 -5.76 -10.12 9.32
N VAL A 53 -4.57 -9.63 8.99
CA VAL A 53 -3.64 -10.33 8.08
C VAL A 53 -3.09 -11.61 8.73
N ARG A 54 -2.68 -11.55 10.00
CA ARG A 54 -2.19 -12.72 10.74
C ARG A 54 -3.23 -13.82 10.83
N ASP A 55 -4.48 -13.46 11.10
CA ASP A 55 -5.58 -14.42 11.21
C ASP A 55 -5.85 -15.10 9.86
N ALA A 56 -5.77 -14.34 8.75
CA ALA A 56 -5.89 -14.89 7.41
C ALA A 56 -4.74 -15.85 7.06
N LEU A 57 -3.50 -15.51 7.41
CA LEU A 57 -2.33 -16.38 7.23
C LEU A 57 -2.46 -17.69 8.01
N ARG A 58 -2.82 -17.60 9.31
CA ARG A 58 -3.03 -18.76 10.17
C ARG A 58 -4.15 -19.67 9.65
N ALA A 59 -5.25 -19.09 9.20
CA ALA A 59 -6.37 -19.85 8.64
C ALA A 59 -5.99 -20.62 7.36
N ALA A 60 -4.99 -20.14 6.61
CA ALA A 60 -4.44 -20.81 5.43
C ALA A 60 -3.25 -21.74 5.76
N ASN A 61 -2.96 -21.99 7.05
CA ASN A 61 -1.79 -22.75 7.53
C ASN A 61 -0.44 -22.18 7.05
N LEU A 62 -0.34 -20.86 6.90
CA LEU A 62 0.90 -20.17 6.53
C LEU A 62 1.62 -19.58 7.75
N PRO A 63 2.95 -19.43 7.69
CA PRO A 63 3.71 -18.68 8.68
C PRO A 63 3.12 -17.27 8.88
N ALA A 64 2.88 -16.89 10.14
CA ALA A 64 2.31 -15.59 10.49
C ALA A 64 3.26 -14.84 11.43
N PRO A 65 3.86 -13.71 11.01
CA PRO A 65 4.78 -12.97 11.87
C PRO A 65 4.06 -12.40 13.09
N ASP A 66 4.81 -12.13 14.16
CA ASP A 66 4.35 -11.53 15.41
C ASP A 66 4.35 -9.99 15.39
N HIS A 67 5.11 -9.38 14.48
CA HIS A 67 5.10 -7.94 14.16
C HIS A 67 5.27 -7.70 12.65
N PRO A 68 4.81 -6.57 12.09
CA PRO A 68 5.10 -6.16 10.71
C PRO A 68 6.61 -6.09 10.42
N LEU A 69 6.98 -6.06 9.14
CA LEU A 69 8.36 -5.96 8.67
C LEU A 69 9.30 -7.09 9.16
N LYS A 70 8.76 -8.21 9.62
CA LYS A 70 9.51 -9.42 9.98
C LYS A 70 9.23 -10.56 9.01
N ILE A 71 10.30 -11.27 8.65
CA ILE A 71 10.23 -12.51 7.87
C ILE A 71 10.11 -13.70 8.81
N VAL A 72 9.18 -14.60 8.51
CA VAL A 72 9.03 -15.89 9.21
C VAL A 72 8.82 -17.03 8.21
N GLY A 73 9.08 -18.27 8.64
CA GLY A 73 8.92 -19.46 7.79
C GLY A 73 10.14 -19.73 6.89
N GLY A 74 9.95 -20.62 5.91
CA GLY A 74 11.01 -21.08 5.03
C GLY A 74 10.57 -21.23 3.58
N LYS A 75 9.52 -22.04 3.32
CA LYS A 75 8.96 -22.20 1.97
C LYS A 75 7.41 -22.23 2.01
N PRO A 76 6.73 -21.09 1.78
CA PRO A 76 7.32 -19.76 1.54
C PRO A 76 7.80 -19.08 2.84
N ARG A 77 8.78 -18.20 2.71
CA ARG A 77 9.03 -17.12 3.67
C ARG A 77 7.85 -16.14 3.63
N VAL A 78 7.34 -15.69 4.77
CA VAL A 78 6.21 -14.76 4.83
C VAL A 78 6.62 -13.47 5.51
N ALA A 79 6.25 -12.33 4.92
CA ALA A 79 6.40 -11.00 5.51
C ALA A 79 5.15 -10.16 5.29
N VAL A 80 4.89 -9.22 6.21
CA VAL A 80 3.71 -8.34 6.17
C VAL A 80 4.14 -6.90 6.34
N LEU A 81 3.64 -6.01 5.48
CA LEU A 81 3.78 -4.57 5.59
C LEU A 81 2.41 -3.93 5.80
N ILE A 82 2.32 -3.10 6.85
CA ILE A 82 1.16 -2.25 7.10
C ILE A 82 1.54 -0.81 6.76
N LEU A 83 0.79 -0.19 5.84
CA LEU A 83 1.00 1.19 5.41
C LEU A 83 0.23 2.17 6.30
N PRO A 84 0.73 3.41 6.50
CA PRO A 84 2.03 3.91 6.06
C PRO A 84 3.19 3.46 6.97
N GLY A 85 2.90 2.76 8.07
CA GLY A 85 3.88 2.18 8.99
C GLY A 85 3.22 1.35 10.09
N GLU A 86 4.03 0.57 10.82
CA GLU A 86 3.58 -0.44 11.81
C GLU A 86 2.59 0.08 12.87
N ASN A 87 2.72 1.34 13.28
CA ASN A 87 1.88 1.96 14.30
C ASN A 87 1.24 3.27 13.84
N SER A 88 1.16 3.48 12.54
CA SER A 88 0.59 4.70 11.96
C SER A 88 -0.72 4.38 11.24
N PRO A 89 -1.83 5.08 11.54
CA PRO A 89 -3.00 5.03 10.68
C PRO A 89 -2.68 5.65 9.32
N GLY A 90 -3.42 5.26 8.30
CA GLY A 90 -3.34 5.79 6.95
C GLY A 90 -3.31 4.70 5.88
N MET A 91 -2.94 5.12 4.68
CA MET A 91 -2.94 4.34 3.45
C MET A 91 -1.73 4.71 2.59
N LEU A 92 -1.57 4.03 1.45
CA LEU A 92 -0.59 4.38 0.43
C LEU A 92 -0.67 5.86 -0.01
N GLU A 93 -1.87 6.43 -0.10
CA GLU A 93 -2.03 7.83 -0.49
C GLU A 93 -1.34 8.80 0.48
N ASP A 94 -1.27 8.49 1.77
CA ASP A 94 -0.58 9.32 2.76
C ASP A 94 0.93 9.34 2.52
N LEU A 95 1.52 8.21 2.11
CA LEU A 95 2.93 8.16 1.72
C LEU A 95 3.19 9.00 0.47
N CYS A 96 2.29 8.92 -0.52
CA CYS A 96 2.41 9.69 -1.75
C CYS A 96 2.30 11.20 -1.49
N LEU A 97 1.34 11.63 -0.67
CA LEU A 97 1.18 13.03 -0.28
C LEU A 97 2.37 13.53 0.54
N LYS A 98 2.91 12.71 1.46
CA LYS A 98 4.14 13.06 2.18
C LYS A 98 5.32 13.27 1.23
N ALA A 99 5.41 12.48 0.17
CA ALA A 99 6.50 12.59 -0.81
C ALA A 99 6.43 13.85 -1.68
N VAL A 100 5.26 14.46 -1.80
CA VAL A 100 5.04 15.66 -2.62
C VAL A 100 4.64 16.87 -1.79
N ALA A 101 4.82 16.82 -0.46
CA ALA A 101 4.38 17.88 0.45
C ALA A 101 4.95 19.26 0.09
N GLU A 102 6.20 19.29 -0.41
CA GLU A 102 6.91 20.50 -0.84
C GLU A 102 6.71 20.84 -2.33
N ASP A 103 5.88 20.07 -3.05
CA ASP A 103 5.56 20.37 -4.44
C ASP A 103 4.71 21.66 -4.51
N PRO A 104 5.05 22.64 -5.38
CA PRO A 104 4.31 23.89 -5.47
C PRO A 104 2.81 23.72 -5.73
N ALA A 105 2.40 22.63 -6.37
CA ALA A 105 0.99 22.34 -6.61
C ALA A 105 0.21 22.05 -5.32
N MET A 106 0.86 21.61 -4.24
CA MET A 106 0.18 21.30 -2.97
C MET A 106 -0.52 22.52 -2.38
N PHE A 107 0.01 23.73 -2.58
CA PHE A 107 -0.72 24.94 -2.20
C PHE A 107 -2.10 25.01 -2.87
N CYS A 108 -2.18 24.74 -4.17
CA CYS A 108 -3.44 24.74 -4.93
C CYS A 108 -4.38 23.61 -4.49
N VAL A 109 -3.85 22.42 -4.16
CA VAL A 109 -4.62 21.29 -3.63
C VAL A 109 -5.32 21.71 -2.33
N GLU A 110 -4.58 22.32 -1.39
CA GLU A 110 -5.16 22.75 -0.11
C GLU A 110 -6.18 23.89 -0.30
N GLN A 111 -5.91 24.85 -1.20
CA GLN A 111 -6.88 25.92 -1.50
C GLN A 111 -8.17 25.38 -2.12
N TYR A 112 -8.11 24.34 -2.95
CA TYR A 112 -9.30 23.70 -3.52
C TYR A 112 -10.24 23.18 -2.42
N PHE A 113 -9.71 22.38 -1.49
CA PHE A 113 -10.54 21.82 -0.42
C PHE A 113 -11.01 22.89 0.58
N LYS A 114 -10.17 23.89 0.87
CA LYS A 114 -10.56 25.05 1.68
C LYS A 114 -11.73 25.81 1.03
N CYS A 115 -11.72 25.98 -0.28
CA CYS A 115 -12.80 26.62 -1.03
C CYS A 115 -14.12 25.83 -0.90
N LEU A 116 -14.07 24.51 -1.07
CA LEU A 116 -15.26 23.64 -0.93
C LEU A 116 -15.86 23.73 0.49
N GLU A 117 -15.00 23.70 1.52
CA GLU A 117 -15.40 23.85 2.91
C GLU A 117 -16.06 25.21 3.17
N GLN A 118 -15.48 26.32 2.69
CA GLN A 118 -16.05 27.66 2.81
C GLN A 118 -17.41 27.79 2.11
N LYS A 119 -17.63 27.05 1.03
CA LYS A 119 -18.91 26.97 0.32
C LYS A 119 -19.90 25.99 0.97
N ARG A 120 -19.54 25.38 2.11
CA ARG A 120 -20.33 24.38 2.84
C ARG A 120 -20.75 23.21 1.96
N LEU A 121 -19.88 22.83 1.03
CA LEU A 121 -20.07 21.65 0.19
C LEU A 121 -19.57 20.42 0.95
N SER A 122 -20.18 19.26 0.66
CA SER A 122 -19.73 17.99 1.21
C SER A 122 -18.33 17.66 0.71
N LEU A 123 -17.41 17.38 1.65
CA LEU A 123 -16.09 16.88 1.32
C LEU A 123 -16.12 15.35 1.17
N PRO A 124 -15.17 14.76 0.43
CA PRO A 124 -15.04 13.30 0.34
C PRO A 124 -14.73 12.68 1.71
N ASP A 125 -15.29 11.49 1.96
CA ASP A 125 -15.04 10.72 3.21
C ASP A 125 -13.55 10.37 3.41
N ASN A 126 -12.79 10.30 2.31
CA ASN A 126 -11.36 10.00 2.32
C ASN A 126 -10.56 11.14 1.69
N MET A 127 -10.10 12.05 2.54
CA MET A 127 -9.35 13.23 2.12
C MET A 127 -8.01 12.90 1.48
N SER A 128 -7.29 11.87 1.91
CA SER A 128 -6.00 11.49 1.32
C SER A 128 -6.17 11.06 -0.14
N LYS A 129 -7.20 10.25 -0.44
CA LYS A 129 -7.54 9.87 -1.83
C LYS A 129 -7.93 11.07 -2.67
N ALA A 130 -8.76 11.95 -2.12
CA ALA A 130 -9.20 13.14 -2.80
C ALA A 130 -8.02 14.09 -3.12
N LYS A 131 -7.13 14.31 -2.15
CA LYS A 131 -5.92 15.14 -2.32
C LYS A 131 -4.98 14.56 -3.37
N VAL A 132 -4.77 13.24 -3.40
CA VAL A 132 -4.00 12.60 -4.47
C VAL A 132 -4.63 12.86 -5.83
N GLN A 133 -5.95 12.72 -5.98
CA GLN A 133 -6.61 12.99 -7.27
C GLN A 133 -6.46 14.45 -7.71
N VAL A 134 -6.64 15.42 -6.81
CA VAL A 134 -6.47 16.84 -7.13
C VAL A 134 -5.00 17.17 -7.44
N PHE A 135 -4.06 16.57 -6.72
CA PHE A 135 -2.63 16.68 -7.03
C PHE A 135 -2.33 16.13 -8.44
N LEU A 136 -2.83 14.94 -8.78
CA LEU A 136 -2.64 14.36 -10.11
C LEU A 136 -3.31 15.19 -11.22
N ALA A 137 -4.44 15.84 -10.93
CA ALA A 137 -5.08 16.76 -11.85
C ALA A 137 -4.24 18.02 -12.17
N SER A 138 -3.25 18.35 -11.33
CA SER A 138 -2.29 19.43 -11.60
C SER A 138 -1.15 19.03 -12.56
N ARG A 139 -1.11 17.76 -12.99
CA ARG A 139 -0.07 17.24 -13.90
C ARG A 139 -0.56 17.27 -15.35
N PRO A 140 0.35 17.23 -16.35
CA PRO A 140 -0.03 17.30 -17.77
C PRO A 140 -1.07 16.27 -18.21
N ARG A 141 -1.06 15.07 -17.60
CA ARG A 141 -2.12 14.07 -17.75
C ARG A 141 -2.90 13.94 -16.45
N ALA A 142 -4.06 14.59 -16.40
CA ALA A 142 -4.95 14.62 -15.25
C ALA A 142 -5.81 13.35 -15.07
N ASP A 143 -5.85 12.46 -16.06
CA ASP A 143 -6.70 11.26 -16.10
C ASP A 143 -6.07 10.04 -15.43
N LEU A 144 -4.82 10.14 -14.97
CA LEU A 144 -4.06 9.02 -14.45
C LEU A 144 -4.49 8.64 -13.04
N ARG A 145 -4.62 7.33 -12.79
CA ARG A 145 -4.71 6.76 -11.44
C ARG A 145 -3.33 6.74 -10.78
N LEU A 146 -3.29 6.60 -9.45
CA LEU A 146 -2.04 6.60 -8.66
C LEU A 146 -0.97 5.66 -9.25
N GLY A 147 -1.33 4.42 -9.59
CA GLY A 147 -0.43 3.44 -10.17
C GLY A 147 0.04 3.77 -11.60
N GLU A 148 -0.79 4.45 -12.40
CA GLU A 148 -0.40 4.88 -13.75
C GLU A 148 0.50 6.12 -13.68
N ALA A 149 0.20 7.05 -12.77
CA ALA A 149 1.04 8.20 -12.48
C ALA A 149 2.43 7.78 -11.96
N ALA A 150 2.48 6.67 -11.23
CA ALA A 150 3.72 6.03 -10.81
C ALA A 150 4.60 5.60 -11.98
N GLU A 151 4.04 4.98 -13.00
CA GLU A 151 4.77 4.60 -14.23
C GLU A 151 5.20 5.81 -15.06
N LYS A 152 4.50 6.94 -14.93
CA LYS A 152 4.84 8.22 -15.58
C LYS A 152 5.85 9.06 -14.82
N GLY A 153 6.34 8.60 -13.66
CA GLY A 153 7.34 9.30 -12.87
C GLY A 153 6.82 10.55 -12.16
N TYR A 154 5.50 10.62 -11.88
CA TYR A 154 4.91 11.76 -11.17
C TYR A 154 5.19 11.74 -9.66
N TRP A 155 5.66 10.61 -9.13
CA TRP A 155 6.04 10.47 -7.73
C TRP A 155 7.57 10.51 -7.58
N PRO A 156 8.11 11.26 -6.61
CA PRO A 156 9.53 11.32 -6.35
C PRO A 156 9.97 10.07 -5.60
N TRP A 157 10.28 9.00 -6.33
CA TRP A 157 10.60 7.70 -5.72
C TRP A 157 11.79 7.74 -4.78
N ASP A 158 12.71 8.68 -4.93
CA ASP A 158 13.88 8.84 -4.07
C ASP A 158 13.60 9.54 -2.74
N HIS A 159 12.36 10.00 -2.52
CA HIS A 159 11.95 10.58 -1.25
C HIS A 159 11.87 9.55 -0.12
N ASP A 160 12.32 9.94 1.09
CA ASP A 160 12.38 9.06 2.28
C ASP A 160 11.03 8.49 2.71
N ALA A 161 9.92 9.12 2.30
CA ALA A 161 8.57 8.60 2.52
C ALA A 161 8.39 7.16 1.97
N PHE A 162 9.13 6.77 0.94
CA PHE A 162 9.06 5.44 0.34
C PHE A 162 10.11 4.47 0.89
N GLN A 163 10.99 4.90 1.78
CA GLN A 163 12.14 4.09 2.24
C GLN A 163 11.67 2.75 2.85
N MET A 164 10.67 2.78 3.72
CA MET A 164 10.09 1.57 4.33
C MET A 164 9.57 0.58 3.28
N VAL A 165 8.92 1.07 2.21
CA VAL A 165 8.39 0.22 1.14
C VAL A 165 9.54 -0.38 0.32
N LYS A 166 10.58 0.42 0.02
CA LYS A 166 11.79 -0.05 -0.67
C LYS A 166 12.51 -1.12 0.14
N ASP A 167 12.71 -0.89 1.43
CA ASP A 167 13.36 -1.84 2.34
C ASP A 167 12.57 -3.14 2.41
N PHE A 168 11.25 -3.04 2.54
CA PHE A 168 10.37 -4.21 2.53
C PHE A 168 10.47 -5.02 1.24
N ILE A 169 10.48 -4.38 0.07
CA ILE A 169 10.65 -5.09 -1.21
C ILE A 169 12.04 -5.73 -1.30
N ASN A 170 13.10 -5.02 -0.89
CA ASN A 170 14.47 -5.52 -0.93
C ASN A 170 14.68 -6.74 -0.01
N MET A 171 14.04 -6.76 1.15
CA MET A 171 14.02 -7.91 2.06
C MET A 171 13.46 -9.18 1.43
N LEU A 172 12.70 -9.07 0.34
CA LEU A 172 12.04 -10.21 -0.31
C LEU A 172 12.80 -10.70 -1.54
N VAL A 173 13.43 -9.76 -2.25
CA VAL A 173 14.11 -10.03 -3.53
C VAL A 173 15.57 -10.43 -3.35
N ASN A 174 16.26 -9.92 -2.32
CA ASN A 174 17.70 -10.11 -2.13
C ASN A 174 18.06 -11.23 -1.15
N VAL A 175 17.21 -12.25 -1.01
CA VAL A 175 17.39 -13.37 -0.05
C VAL A 175 17.21 -14.71 -0.72
#